data_AF-A0A6B3E204-F1
#
_entry.id   AF-A0A6B3E204-F1
#
_cell.length_a   1.000
_cell.length_b   1.000
_cell.length_c   1.000
_cell.angle_alpha   90.00
_cell.angle_beta   90.00
_cell.angle_gamma   90.00
#
_symmetry.space_group_name_H-M   'P 1'
#
loop_
_entity.id
_entity.type
_entity.pdbx_description
1 polymer ?
#
loop_
_entity_poly.entity_id
_entity_poly.type
_entity_poly.pdbx_seq_one_letter_code
_entity_poly.pdbx_strand_id
1 'polypeptide(L)'
;MPLYEVRRTDTVQPGEFVNAFVIAGGTAQARAAVQHLEGVTKKNVEAVKVDTNGRNGVRLLSTYHDEREPVTADSAGELDWLS
;
A
#
# COMPACT_ATOMS: atom_id res chain seq x y z
N MET A 1 2.88 -14.68 15.42
CA MET A 1 1.56 -14.05 15.16
C MET A 1 1.31 -14.06 13.66
N PRO A 2 0.09 -14.35 13.19
CA PRO A 2 -0.24 -14.38 11.76
C PRO A 2 -0.26 -12.99 11.12
N LEU A 3 0.04 -12.97 9.82
CA LEU A 3 -0.12 -11.80 8.95
C LEU A 3 -1.57 -11.76 8.42
N TYR A 4 -2.16 -10.57 8.39
CA TYR A 4 -3.46 -10.30 7.79
C TYR A 4 -3.32 -9.22 6.72
N GLU A 5 -4.02 -9.38 5.61
CA GLU A 5 -4.34 -8.27 4.71
C GLU A 5 -5.66 -7.65 5.21
N VAL A 6 -5.62 -6.36 5.51
CA VAL A 6 -6.79 -5.57 5.87
C VAL A 6 -7.09 -4.65 4.69
N ARG A 7 -8.29 -4.74 4.12
CA ARG A 7 -8.65 -3.99 2.91
C ARG A 7 -10.07 -3.43 2.99
N ARG A 8 -10.29 -2.33 2.26
CA ARG A 8 -11.62 -1.76 2.04
C ARG A 8 -12.50 -2.73 1.24
N THR A 9 -13.80 -2.67 1.51
CA THR A 9 -14.83 -3.51 0.89
C THR A 9 -15.85 -2.70 0.08
N ASP A 10 -15.65 -1.38 0.05
CA ASP A 10 -16.45 -0.35 -0.61
C ASP A 10 -15.60 0.45 -1.60
N THR A 11 -16.24 1.35 -2.34
CA THR A 11 -15.56 2.30 -3.22
C THR A 11 -14.80 3.35 -2.38
N VAL A 12 -13.53 3.59 -2.72
CA VAL A 12 -12.61 4.45 -1.97
C VAL A 12 -12.39 5.78 -2.69
N GLN A 13 -12.33 6.89 -1.94
CA GLN A 13 -12.03 8.23 -2.48
C GLN A 13 -10.52 8.53 -2.47
N PRO A 14 -10.04 9.47 -3.30
CA PRO A 14 -8.65 9.91 -3.25
C PRO A 14 -8.24 10.39 -1.85
N GLY A 15 -7.12 9.87 -1.34
CA GLY A 15 -6.59 10.20 -0.01
C GLY A 15 -7.11 9.32 1.13
N GLU A 16 -8.08 8.44 0.90
CA GLU A 16 -8.56 7.48 1.90
C GLU A 16 -7.70 6.22 1.97
N PHE A 17 -7.82 5.50 3.08
CA PHE A 17 -7.24 4.17 3.23
C PHE A 17 -7.81 3.18 2.21
N VAL A 18 -6.93 2.37 1.59
CA VAL A 18 -7.28 1.29 0.65
C VAL A 18 -7.02 -0.09 1.27
N ASN A 19 -5.76 -0.36 1.64
CA ASN A 19 -5.36 -1.62 2.28
C ASN A 19 -4.06 -1.48 3.10
N ALA A 20 -3.80 -2.48 3.96
CA ALA A 20 -2.57 -2.64 4.74
C ALA A 20 -2.34 -4.10 5.11
N PHE A 21 -1.08 -4.44 5.36
CA PHE A 21 -0.70 -5.71 5.97
C PHE A 21 -0.43 -5.52 7.47
N VAL A 22 -1.07 -6.33 8.31
CA VAL A 22 -1.05 -6.20 9.77
C VAL A 22 -0.70 -7.53 10.42
N ILE A 23 0.29 -7.53 11.33
CA ILE A 23 0.59 -8.68 12.18
C ILE A 23 -0.27 -8.56 13.44
N ALA A 24 -1.20 -9.50 13.66
CA ALA A 24 -2.17 -9.42 14.76
C ALA A 24 -2.48 -10.81 15.36
N GLY A 25 -3.06 -10.85 16.56
CA GLY A 25 -3.52 -12.09 17.18
C GLY A 25 -4.80 -12.66 16.54
N GLY A 26 -5.53 -11.84 15.77
CA GLY A 26 -6.82 -12.19 15.18
C GLY A 26 -7.35 -11.11 14.24
N THR A 27 -8.38 -11.44 13.46
CA THR A 27 -9.01 -10.51 12.50
C THR A 27 -9.58 -9.26 13.16
N ALA A 28 -10.10 -9.39 14.39
CA ALA A 28 -10.64 -8.25 15.15
C ALA A 28 -9.55 -7.22 15.50
N GLN A 29 -8.38 -7.69 15.95
CA GLN A 29 -7.23 -6.84 16.24
C GLN A 29 -6.63 -6.24 14.96
N ALA A 30 -6.58 -7.02 13.87
CA ALA A 30 -6.12 -6.53 12.58
C ALA A 30 -6.99 -5.37 12.06
N ARG A 31 -8.32 -5.50 12.12
CA ARG A 31 -9.24 -4.39 11.77
C ARG A 31 -9.07 -3.19 12.70
N ALA A 32 -8.89 -3.41 14.00
CA ALA A 32 -8.69 -2.32 14.96
C ALA A 32 -7.44 -1.48 14.66
N ALA A 33 -6.39 -2.09 14.12
CA ALA A 33 -5.15 -1.39 13.78
C ALA A 33 -5.33 -0.28 12.72
N VAL A 34 -6.34 -0.40 11.83
CA VAL A 34 -6.59 0.57 10.75
C VAL A 34 -7.79 1.48 11.03
N GLN A 35 -8.48 1.33 12.17
CA GLN A 35 -9.72 2.07 12.46
C GLN A 35 -9.57 3.59 12.53
N HIS A 36 -8.35 4.08 12.76
CA HIS A 36 -8.06 5.50 12.88
C HIS A 36 -7.72 6.15 11.53
N LEU A 37 -7.65 5.38 10.43
CA LEU A 37 -7.29 5.88 9.12
C LEU A 37 -8.51 6.48 8.40
N GLU A 38 -8.25 7.45 7.52
CA GLU A 38 -9.28 8.20 6.81
C GLU A 38 -10.17 7.28 5.97
N GLY A 39 -11.48 7.51 6.03
CA GLY A 39 -12.49 6.70 5.34
C GLY A 39 -12.80 5.32 5.97
N VAL A 40 -12.07 4.90 7.02
CA VAL A 40 -12.31 3.61 7.67
C VAL A 40 -13.49 3.66 8.64
N THR A 41 -14.39 2.69 8.51
CA THR A 41 -15.50 2.45 9.43
C THR A 41 -15.50 0.98 9.89
N LYS A 42 -16.25 0.67 10.95
CA LYS A 42 -16.38 -0.72 11.43
C LYS A 42 -16.99 -1.68 10.40
N LYS A 43 -17.64 -1.16 9.36
CA LYS A 43 -18.43 -1.94 8.40
C LYS A 43 -17.77 -2.09 7.04
N ASN A 44 -16.74 -1.29 6.73
CA ASN A 44 -16.18 -1.23 5.39
C ASN A 44 -14.76 -1.80 5.26
N VAL A 45 -14.26 -2.47 6.29
CA VAL A 45 -12.96 -3.17 6.24
C VAL A 45 -13.11 -4.65 6.59
N GLU A 46 -12.45 -5.50 5.81
CA GLU A 46 -12.27 -6.91 6.13
C GLU A 46 -10.80 -7.23 6.44
N ALA A 47 -10.57 -8.32 7.15
CA ALA A 47 -9.22 -8.80 7.46
C ALA A 47 -9.10 -10.28 7.07
N VAL A 48 -8.22 -10.58 6.13
CA VAL A 48 -8.00 -11.93 5.57
C VAL A 48 -6.62 -12.41 6.01
N LYS A 49 -6.56 -13.61 6.60
CA LYS A 49 -5.28 -14.21 7.01
C LYS A 49 -4.46 -14.56 5.77
N VAL A 50 -3.24 -14.06 5.71
CA VAL A 50 -2.31 -14.38 4.64
C VAL A 50 -1.68 -15.74 4.94
N ASP A 51 -1.77 -16.68 4.00
CA ASP A 51 -1.00 -17.92 4.05
C ASP A 51 0.45 -17.64 3.66
N THR A 52 1.32 -17.59 4.67
CA THR A 52 2.76 -17.37 4.51
C THR A 52 3.55 -18.66 4.31
N ASN A 53 2.89 -19.83 4.34
CA ASN A 53 3.56 -21.13 4.32
C ASN A 53 3.43 -21.86 2.97
N GLY A 54 2.69 -21.30 2.00
CA GLY A 54 2.39 -21.96 0.73
C GLY A 54 3.60 -22.12 -0.20
N ARG A 55 3.80 -23.34 -0.73
CA ARG A 55 4.87 -23.76 -1.67
C ARG A 55 4.95 -23.02 -3.01
N ASN A 56 3.97 -22.18 -3.35
CA ASN A 56 3.99 -21.32 -4.55
C ASN A 56 4.45 -19.89 -4.18
N GLY A 57 5.33 -19.80 -3.17
CA GLY A 57 5.53 -18.70 -2.24
C GLY A 57 6.35 -17.52 -2.77
N VAL A 58 5.87 -16.85 -3.81
CA VAL A 58 6.28 -15.47 -4.08
C VAL A 58 5.02 -14.63 -4.17
N ARG A 59 4.78 -13.79 -3.15
CA ARG A 59 3.78 -12.73 -3.19
C ARG A 59 4.51 -11.40 -3.01
N LEU A 60 4.48 -10.57 -4.05
CA LEU A 60 4.94 -9.19 -3.98
C LEU A 60 3.96 -8.42 -3.09
N LEU A 61 4.40 -8.02 -1.90
CA LEU A 61 3.52 -7.39 -0.90
C LEU A 61 3.37 -5.89 -1.13
N SER A 62 4.40 -5.23 -1.65
CA SER A 62 4.39 -3.81 -2.01
C SER A 62 5.56 -3.47 -2.92
N THR A 63 5.35 -2.57 -3.88
CA THR A 63 6.42 -1.87 -4.60
C THR A 63 6.21 -0.37 -4.48
N TYR A 64 7.31 0.35 -4.32
CA TYR A 64 7.31 1.81 -4.28
C TYR A 64 8.09 2.29 -5.50
N HIS A 65 7.50 3.21 -6.22
CA HIS A 65 8.10 3.81 -7.40
C HIS A 65 8.40 5.28 -7.11
N ASP A 66 9.51 5.76 -7.65
CA ASP A 66 9.89 7.16 -7.55
C ASP A 66 8.87 8.04 -8.28
N GLU A 67 8.35 9.06 -7.61
CA GLU A 67 7.35 9.97 -8.16
C GLU A 67 7.97 11.10 -9.00
N ARG A 68 9.31 11.20 -9.03
CA ARG A 68 10.00 12.19 -9.86
C ARG A 68 9.86 11.84 -11.34
N GLU A 69 9.56 12.87 -12.15
CA GLU A 69 9.60 12.77 -13.60
C GLU A 69 10.98 12.26 -14.04
N PRO A 70 11.04 11.27 -14.97
CA PRO A 70 12.30 10.82 -15.50
C PRO A 70 13.03 12.02 -16.09
N VAL A 71 14.31 12.19 -15.74
CA VAL A 71 15.14 13.23 -16.35
C VAL A 71 15.24 12.90 -17.84
N THR A 72 14.43 13.58 -18.65
CA THR A 72 14.57 13.56 -20.10
C THR A 72 15.94 14.14 -20.41
N ALA A 73 16.75 13.41 -21.19
CA ALA A 73 18.13 13.78 -21.49
C ALA A 73 18.28 15.15 -22.20
N ASP A 74 17.18 15.79 -22.59
CA ASP A 74 17.17 17.12 -23.20
C ASP A 74 17.55 18.26 -22.25
N SER A 75 17.60 18.04 -20.93
CA SER A 75 18.09 19.03 -19.97
C SER A 75 19.62 19.17 -19.93
N ALA A 76 20.36 18.38 -20.72
CA ALA A 76 21.82 18.45 -20.82
C ALA A 76 22.33 19.39 -21.93
N GLY A 77 21.43 20.12 -22.60
CA GLY A 77 21.74 20.90 -23.80
C GLY A 77 21.74 22.43 -23.68
N GLU A 78 21.59 23.01 -22.48
CA GLU A 78 21.50 24.48 -22.32
C GLU A 78 22.66 25.06 -21.49
N LEU A 79 23.89 24.78 -21.94
CA LEU A 79 25.10 25.51 -21.53
C LEU A 79 26.00 25.75 -22.76
N ASP A 80 25.50 26.53 -23.72
CA ASP A 80 26.37 27.11 -24.76
C ASP A 80 25.94 28.56 -25.03
N TRP A 81 26.24 29.44 -24.07
CA TRP A 81 26.04 30.89 -24.19
C TRP A 81 27.36 31.68 -24.10
N LEU A 82 28.52 31.04 -24.25
CA LEU A 82 29.82 31.72 -24.22
C LEU A 82 30.85 31.03 -25.13
N SER A 83 30.78 31.28 -26.44
CA SER A 83 31.92 31.35 -27.37
C SER A 83 31.54 32.13 -28.64
#